data_AF-A0A4R8S6L8-F1
#
_entry.id   AF-A0A4R8S6L8-F1
#
_cell.length_a   1.000
_cell.length_b   1.000
_cell.length_c   1.000
_cell.angle_alpha   90.00
_cell.angle_beta   90.00
_cell.angle_gamma   90.00
#
_symmetry.space_group_name_H-M   'P 1'
#
loop_
_entity.id
_entity.type
_entity.pdbx_description
1 polymer ?
#
loop_
_entity_poly.entity_id
_entity_poly.type
_entity_poly.pdbx_seq_one_letter_code
_entity_poly.pdbx_strand_id
1 'polypeptide(L)'
;MPAVDIDRESAAEAAQHELAKPIYEHPSPIDRLINWIIEHLDYLEFRASELPGGWFTILVTTLIVIAAVVLLIRIARRAIRTKGGGDFGLFESGELTAAEHRAAAELAAAQGNWASAIRHRLRAVARQLEERTILTPVPGRTANELAADAGRELPSLAAEFRSSAEIFNDVSYGERPGTEKSYRKIAELDDHIRDAPVLVTSADPGVATGWEAVR
;
A
#
# COMPACT_ATOMS: atom_id res chain seq x y z
N MET A 1 -23.55 -48.47 30.41
CA MET A 1 -22.98 -48.09 29.10
C MET A 1 -21.48 -48.35 29.18
N PRO A 2 -20.90 -49.33 28.46
CA PRO A 2 -19.45 -49.47 28.44
C PRO A 2 -18.88 -48.26 27.67
N ALA A 3 -17.82 -47.64 28.21
CA ALA A 3 -17.10 -46.60 27.50
C ALA A 3 -16.39 -47.26 26.31
N VAL A 4 -16.64 -46.73 25.11
CA VAL A 4 -15.89 -47.11 23.91
C VAL A 4 -14.44 -46.69 24.16
N ASP A 5 -13.55 -47.66 24.37
CA ASP A 5 -12.11 -47.43 24.50
C ASP A 5 -11.54 -47.29 23.09
N ILE A 6 -11.43 -46.05 22.62
CA ILE A 6 -10.76 -45.74 21.36
C ILE A 6 -9.26 -45.78 21.67
N ASP A 7 -8.56 -46.78 21.13
CA ASP A 7 -7.11 -46.88 21.28
C ASP A 7 -6.42 -45.62 20.71
N ARG A 8 -5.31 -45.22 21.34
CA ARG A 8 -4.63 -43.96 21.06
C ARG A 8 -4.14 -43.89 19.61
N GLU A 9 -3.80 -45.03 19.00
CA GLU A 9 -3.42 -45.09 17.58
C GLU A 9 -4.62 -44.91 16.66
N SER A 10 -5.77 -45.49 17.01
CA SER A 10 -7.03 -45.33 16.26
C SER A 10 -7.55 -43.88 16.29
N ALA A 11 -7.39 -43.20 17.43
CA ALA A 11 -7.72 -41.79 17.56
C ALA A 11 -6.77 -40.89 16.74
N ALA A 12 -5.49 -41.25 16.65
CA ALA A 12 -4.49 -40.51 15.88
C ALA A 12 -4.70 -40.64 14.37
N GLU A 13 -5.03 -41.83 13.86
CA GLU A 13 -5.36 -42.03 12.44
C GLU A 13 -6.65 -41.29 12.06
N ALA A 14 -7.68 -41.34 12.90
CA ALA A 14 -8.93 -40.61 12.67
C ALA A 14 -8.69 -39.08 12.63
N ALA A 15 -7.81 -38.56 13.51
CA ALA A 15 -7.44 -37.16 13.52
C ALA A 15 -6.60 -36.75 12.30
N GLN A 16 -5.66 -37.60 11.85
CA GLN A 16 -4.88 -37.34 10.64
C GLN A 16 -5.76 -37.34 9.39
N HIS A 17 -6.76 -38.21 9.33
CA HIS A 17 -7.71 -38.26 8.22
C HIS A 17 -8.61 -37.01 8.16
N GLU A 18 -9.00 -36.43 9.30
CA GLU A 18 -9.72 -35.15 9.33
C GLU A 18 -8.82 -33.95 8.99
N LEU A 19 -7.55 -33.95 9.43
CA LEU A 19 -6.59 -32.90 9.11
C LEU A 19 -6.12 -32.92 7.64
N ALA A 20 -6.21 -34.07 6.97
CA ALA A 20 -5.92 -34.21 5.55
C ALA A 20 -7.08 -33.76 4.64
N LYS A 21 -8.25 -33.41 5.20
CA LYS A 21 -9.33 -32.82 4.41
C LYS A 21 -8.98 -31.36 4.11
N PRO A 22 -8.84 -30.98 2.83
CA PRO A 22 -8.67 -29.58 2.47
C PRO A 22 -10.01 -28.83 2.68
N ILE A 23 -10.25 -28.36 3.91
CA ILE A 23 -11.49 -27.66 4.30
C ILE A 23 -11.48 -26.16 3.94
N TYR A 24 -10.53 -25.71 3.12
CA TYR A 24 -10.53 -24.35 2.58
C TYR A 24 -10.20 -24.30 1.10
N GLU A 25 -11.12 -24.75 0.26
CA GLU A 25 -11.31 -24.11 -1.05
C GLU A 25 -12.00 -22.76 -0.81
N HIS A 26 -11.22 -21.75 -0.42
CA HIS A 26 -11.68 -20.40 -0.64
C HIS A 26 -11.75 -20.21 -2.16
N PRO A 27 -12.91 -19.84 -2.75
CA PRO A 27 -12.99 -19.56 -4.18
C PRO A 27 -11.94 -18.50 -4.49
N SER A 28 -10.93 -18.89 -5.28
CA SER A 28 -9.83 -18.01 -5.57
C SER A 28 -10.41 -16.73 -6.18
N PRO A 29 -9.92 -15.54 -5.84
CA PRO A 29 -10.31 -14.32 -6.54
C PRO A 29 -10.12 -14.46 -8.07
N ILE A 30 -9.24 -15.36 -8.51
CA ILE A 30 -9.07 -15.79 -9.91
C ILE A 30 -10.26 -16.61 -10.40
N ASP A 31 -10.79 -17.57 -9.63
CA ASP A 31 -11.99 -18.33 -10.01
C ASP A 31 -13.22 -17.43 -10.11
N ARG A 32 -13.35 -16.44 -9.21
CA ARG A 32 -14.41 -15.44 -9.32
C ARG A 32 -14.26 -14.57 -10.57
N LEU A 33 -13.03 -14.23 -10.95
CA LEU A 33 -12.75 -13.48 -12.17
C LEU A 33 -13.06 -14.32 -13.42
N ILE A 34 -12.66 -15.59 -13.44
CA ILE A 34 -12.90 -16.52 -14.56
C ILE A 34 -14.41 -16.76 -14.73
N ASN A 35 -15.13 -17.06 -13.64
CA ASN A 35 -16.57 -17.26 -13.69
C ASN A 35 -17.30 -15.98 -14.14
N TRP A 36 -16.87 -14.81 -13.67
CA TRP A 36 -17.40 -13.53 -14.13
C TRP A 36 -17.15 -13.29 -15.63
N ILE A 37 -15.97 -13.65 -16.16
CA ILE A 37 -15.65 -13.52 -17.59
C ILE A 37 -16.53 -14.43 -18.44
N ILE A 38 -16.72 -15.69 -18.03
CA ILE A 38 -17.52 -16.67 -18.77
C ILE A 38 -18.98 -16.24 -18.79
N GLU A 39 -19.54 -15.84 -17.64
CA GLU A 39 -20.92 -15.38 -17.54
C GLU A 39 -21.17 -14.11 -18.39
N HIS A 40 -20.15 -13.25 -18.55
CA HIS A 40 -20.26 -12.07 -19.41
C HIS A 40 -20.16 -12.38 -20.90
N LEU A 41 -19.38 -13.41 -21.29
CA LEU A 41 -19.30 -13.88 -22.68
C LEU A 41 -20.63 -14.50 -23.12
N ASP A 42 -21.24 -15.32 -22.26
CA ASP A 42 -22.56 -15.93 -22.52
C ASP A 42 -23.65 -14.85 -22.64
N TYR A 43 -23.60 -13.81 -21.80
CA TYR A 43 -24.52 -12.67 -21.90
C TYR A 43 -24.33 -11.86 -23.20
N LEU A 44 -23.10 -11.78 -23.71
CA LEU A 44 -22.78 -11.05 -24.93
C LEU A 44 -23.21 -11.83 -26.19
N GLU A 45 -23.05 -13.15 -26.18
CA GLU A 45 -23.52 -14.04 -27.25
C GLU A 45 -25.05 -14.03 -27.37
N PHE A 46 -25.75 -14.02 -26.23
CA PHE A 46 -27.22 -13.91 -26.19
C PHE A 46 -27.73 -12.53 -26.66
N ARG A 47 -26.96 -11.45 -26.46
CA ARG A 47 -27.33 -10.09 -26.89
C ARG A 47 -26.95 -9.78 -28.34
N ALA A 48 -26.03 -10.53 -28.93
CA ALA A 48 -25.64 -10.40 -30.33
C ALA A 48 -26.71 -10.93 -31.30
N SER A 49 -27.56 -11.86 -30.87
CA SER A 49 -28.59 -12.48 -31.70
C SER A 49 -29.91 -11.70 -31.77
N GLU A 50 -30.14 -10.73 -30.89
CA GLU A 50 -31.45 -10.04 -30.76
C GLU A 50 -31.44 -8.52 -31.01
N LEU A 51 -30.29 -7.88 -31.30
CA LEU A 51 -30.22 -6.42 -31.43
C LEU A 51 -30.22 -5.95 -32.91
N PRO A 52 -31.35 -5.45 -33.45
CA PRO A 52 -31.34 -4.73 -34.72
C PRO A 52 -30.77 -3.33 -34.49
N GLY A 53 -29.50 -3.09 -34.83
CA GLY A 53 -28.93 -1.80 -34.44
C GLY A 53 -27.51 -1.43 -34.89
N GLY A 54 -27.05 -1.86 -36.07
CA GLY A 54 -25.90 -1.26 -36.78
C GLY A 54 -24.63 -0.93 -35.97
N TRP A 55 -23.83 0.00 -36.47
CA TRP A 55 -22.56 0.43 -35.85
C TRP A 55 -22.74 1.19 -34.52
N PHE A 56 -23.92 1.74 -34.26
CA PHE A 56 -24.21 2.54 -33.06
C PHE A 56 -24.29 1.68 -31.79
N THR A 57 -24.95 0.52 -31.86
CA THR A 57 -24.99 -0.43 -30.73
C THR A 57 -23.62 -1.00 -30.41
N ILE A 58 -22.80 -1.26 -31.44
CA ILE A 58 -21.40 -1.69 -31.31
C ILE A 58 -20.60 -0.60 -30.59
N LEU A 59 -20.72 0.67 -31.00
CA LEU A 59 -20.01 1.79 -30.39
C LEU A 59 -20.36 1.95 -28.91
N VAL A 60 -21.65 1.98 -28.58
CA VAL A 60 -22.13 2.16 -27.19
C VAL A 60 -21.71 1.00 -26.32
N THR A 61 -21.86 -0.24 -26.80
CA THR A 61 -21.40 -1.44 -26.07
C THR A 61 -19.89 -1.40 -25.83
N THR A 62 -19.11 -1.02 -26.85
CA THR A 62 -17.64 -0.88 -26.73
C THR A 62 -17.26 0.14 -25.67
N LEU A 63 -17.93 1.29 -25.64
CA LEU A 63 -17.69 2.32 -24.62
C LEU A 63 -18.00 1.85 -23.20
N ILE A 64 -19.09 1.09 -23.03
CA ILE A 64 -19.47 0.51 -21.73
C ILE A 64 -18.41 -0.50 -21.27
N VAL A 65 -17.93 -1.37 -22.17
CA VAL A 65 -16.87 -2.34 -21.87
C VAL A 65 -15.58 -1.63 -21.46
N ILE A 66 -15.17 -0.58 -22.20
CA ILE A 66 -13.98 0.22 -21.85
C ILE A 66 -14.13 0.84 -20.45
N ALA A 67 -15.29 1.44 -20.17
CA ALA A 67 -15.56 2.03 -18.86
C ALA A 67 -15.50 1.00 -17.73
N ALA A 68 -16.06 -0.19 -17.94
CA ALA A 68 -16.02 -1.30 -16.99
C ALA A 68 -14.57 -1.78 -16.75
N VAL A 69 -13.79 -1.97 -17.81
CA VAL A 69 -12.37 -2.37 -17.72
C VAL A 69 -11.57 -1.33 -16.92
N VAL A 70 -11.74 -0.04 -17.21
CA VAL A 70 -11.06 1.04 -16.47
C VAL A 70 -11.44 1.03 -14.98
N LEU A 71 -12.71 0.79 -14.67
CA LEU A 71 -13.19 0.71 -13.29
C LEU A 71 -12.58 -0.50 -12.56
N LEU A 72 -12.54 -1.67 -13.21
CA LEU A 72 -11.94 -2.89 -12.66
C LEU A 72 -10.44 -2.71 -12.40
N ILE A 73 -9.70 -2.11 -13.33
CA ILE A 73 -8.27 -1.79 -13.16
C ILE A 73 -8.07 -0.86 -11.96
N ARG A 74 -8.94 0.15 -11.77
CA ARG A 74 -8.87 1.05 -10.62
C ARG A 74 -9.12 0.34 -9.30
N ILE A 75 -10.09 -0.57 -9.26
CA ILE A 75 -10.40 -1.35 -8.04
C ILE A 75 -9.25 -2.32 -7.73
N ALA A 76 -8.74 -3.04 -8.74
CA ALA A 76 -7.62 -3.97 -8.59
C ALA A 76 -6.35 -3.27 -8.08
N ARG A 77 -5.99 -2.12 -8.67
CA ARG A 77 -4.85 -1.30 -8.20
C ARG A 77 -5.03 -0.83 -6.75
N ARG A 78 -6.26 -0.52 -6.34
CA ARG A 78 -6.57 -0.09 -4.97
C ARG A 78 -6.45 -1.25 -3.97
N ALA A 79 -6.87 -2.45 -4.36
CA ALA A 79 -6.85 -3.66 -3.52
C ALA A 79 -5.44 -4.24 -3.33
N ILE A 80 -4.59 -4.21 -4.37
CA ILE A 80 -3.18 -4.65 -4.29
C ILE A 80 -2.40 -3.76 -3.31
N ARG A 81 -2.72 -2.46 -3.26
CA ARG A 81 -2.07 -1.49 -2.36
C ARG A 81 -2.44 -1.64 -0.87
N THR A 82 -3.34 -2.56 -0.53
CA THR A 82 -3.84 -2.75 0.86
C THR A 82 -3.42 -4.07 1.52
N LYS A 83 -2.65 -4.94 0.83
CA LYS A 83 -2.33 -6.29 1.34
C LYS A 83 -0.84 -6.63 1.53
N GLY A 84 0.09 -5.70 1.31
CA GLY A 84 1.52 -5.97 1.47
C GLY A 84 2.06 -5.54 2.84
N GLY A 85 1.92 -6.39 3.86
CA GLY A 85 2.59 -6.22 5.15
C GLY A 85 3.40 -7.48 5.48
N GLY A 86 4.72 -7.32 5.58
CA GLY A 86 5.65 -8.33 6.09
C GLY A 86 6.54 -8.97 5.03
N ASP A 87 7.74 -8.44 4.83
CA ASP A 87 8.98 -9.03 5.37
C ASP A 87 10.16 -8.11 4.98
N PHE A 88 10.99 -7.76 5.96
CA PHE A 88 12.16 -6.90 5.73
C PHE A 88 13.34 -7.76 5.34
N GLY A 89 13.80 -7.62 4.10
CA GLY A 89 15.16 -8.05 3.73
C GLY A 89 15.25 -8.61 2.33
N LEU A 90 16.18 -8.03 1.57
CA LEU A 90 16.77 -8.56 0.34
C LEU A 90 16.01 -8.22 -0.96
N PHE A 91 16.34 -7.03 -1.46
CA PHE A 91 16.24 -6.54 -2.84
C PHE A 91 14.84 -6.20 -3.40
N GLU A 92 14.59 -4.88 -3.51
CA GLU A 92 13.67 -4.25 -4.48
C GLU A 92 12.23 -4.80 -4.58
N SER A 93 11.55 -4.94 -3.45
CA SER A 93 10.11 -5.27 -3.42
C SER A 93 9.25 -4.08 -2.97
N GLY A 94 9.02 -3.14 -3.90
CA GLY A 94 7.69 -2.55 -4.09
C GLY A 94 7.25 -1.33 -3.27
N GLU A 95 8.12 -0.70 -2.47
CA GLU A 95 7.85 0.63 -1.89
C GLU A 95 8.61 1.71 -2.67
N LEU A 96 7.88 2.71 -3.16
CA LEU A 96 8.47 3.85 -3.86
C LEU A 96 9.44 4.58 -2.92
N THR A 97 10.62 4.93 -3.42
CA THR A 97 11.58 5.81 -2.76
C THR A 97 10.96 7.19 -2.48
N ALA A 98 11.59 7.97 -1.60
CA ALA A 98 11.16 9.34 -1.36
C ALA A 98 11.13 10.16 -2.66
N ALA A 99 12.14 9.97 -3.53
CA ALA A 99 12.22 10.65 -4.82
C ALA A 99 11.08 10.27 -5.78
N GLU A 100 10.74 8.98 -5.87
CA GLU A 100 9.63 8.53 -6.70
C GLU A 100 8.27 9.01 -6.17
N HIS A 101 8.10 9.06 -4.85
CA HIS A 101 6.92 9.67 -4.24
C HIS A 101 6.82 11.17 -4.57
N ARG A 102 7.93 11.91 -4.60
CA ARG A 102 7.93 13.33 -5.05
C ARG A 102 7.54 13.45 -6.52
N ALA A 103 8.15 12.67 -7.41
CA ALA A 103 7.82 12.69 -8.83
C ALA A 103 6.34 12.38 -9.07
N ALA A 104 5.78 11.39 -8.37
CA ALA A 104 4.36 11.07 -8.44
C ALA A 104 3.47 12.20 -7.88
N ALA A 105 3.94 12.92 -6.84
CA ALA A 105 3.23 14.07 -6.29
C ALA A 105 3.19 15.24 -7.29
N GLU A 106 4.31 15.53 -7.93
CA GLU A 106 4.45 16.58 -8.94
C GLU A 106 3.58 16.30 -10.17
N LEU A 107 3.58 15.05 -10.65
CA LEU A 107 2.71 14.64 -11.74
C LEU A 107 1.23 14.82 -11.39
N ALA A 108 0.83 14.46 -10.16
CA ALA A 108 -0.54 14.66 -9.69
C ALA A 108 -0.90 16.15 -9.56
N ALA A 109 0.03 16.98 -9.07
CA ALA A 109 -0.13 18.43 -8.98
C ALA A 109 -0.31 19.07 -10.37
N ALA A 110 0.50 18.65 -11.36
CA ALA A 110 0.38 19.12 -12.74
C ALA A 110 -0.97 18.80 -13.38
N GLN A 111 -1.63 17.72 -12.94
CA GLN A 111 -2.98 17.34 -13.38
C GLN A 111 -4.10 18.02 -12.56
N GLY A 112 -3.77 18.90 -11.62
CA GLY A 112 -4.73 19.51 -10.69
C GLY A 112 -5.30 18.52 -9.65
N ASN A 113 -4.74 17.32 -9.54
CA ASN A 113 -5.16 16.31 -8.57
C ASN A 113 -4.44 16.51 -7.24
N TRP A 114 -4.79 17.60 -6.55
CA TRP A 114 -4.16 18.03 -5.30
C TRP A 114 -4.26 16.98 -4.18
N ALA A 115 -5.37 16.24 -4.11
CA ALA A 115 -5.54 15.20 -3.10
C ALA A 115 -4.55 14.04 -3.31
N SER A 116 -4.28 13.66 -4.55
CA SER A 116 -3.24 12.67 -4.84
C SER A 116 -1.84 13.25 -4.59
N ALA A 117 -1.60 14.50 -4.99
CA ALA A 117 -0.32 15.18 -4.77
C ALA A 117 0.05 15.23 -3.28
N ILE A 118 -0.88 15.67 -2.41
CA ILE A 118 -0.72 15.72 -0.96
C ILE A 118 -0.38 14.33 -0.39
N ARG A 119 -1.11 13.28 -0.80
CA ARG A 119 -0.87 11.92 -0.32
C ARG A 119 0.47 11.35 -0.77
N HIS A 120 0.95 11.70 -1.94
CA HIS A 120 2.27 11.28 -2.41
C HIS A 120 3.39 12.09 -1.74
N ARG A 121 3.22 13.40 -1.55
CA ARG A 121 4.22 14.24 -0.89
C ARG A 121 4.40 13.89 0.60
N LEU A 122 3.33 13.60 1.34
CA LEU A 122 3.48 13.16 2.73
C LEU A 122 4.17 11.79 2.84
N ARG A 123 3.95 10.88 1.86
CA ARG A 123 4.71 9.62 1.78
C ARG A 123 6.18 9.85 1.46
N ALA A 124 6.50 10.83 0.60
CA ALA A 124 7.88 11.23 0.36
C ALA A 124 8.56 11.70 1.66
N VAL A 125 7.88 12.54 2.46
CA VAL A 125 8.38 13.00 3.76
C VAL A 125 8.65 11.83 4.71
N ALA A 126 7.69 10.93 4.87
CA ALA A 126 7.85 9.75 5.72
C ALA A 126 9.03 8.90 5.26
N ARG A 127 9.10 8.62 3.95
CA ARG A 127 10.17 7.80 3.38
C ARG A 127 11.53 8.47 3.46
N GLN A 128 11.62 9.79 3.32
CA GLN A 128 12.87 10.52 3.49
C GLN A 128 13.40 10.44 4.92
N LEU A 129 12.51 10.52 5.92
CA LEU A 129 12.91 10.37 7.32
C LEU A 129 13.44 8.95 7.61
N GLU A 130 12.84 7.94 6.99
CA GLU A 130 13.29 6.55 7.06
C GLU A 130 14.62 6.32 6.32
N GLU A 131 14.75 6.80 5.08
CA GLU A 131 15.96 6.71 4.26
C GLU A 131 17.15 7.41 4.93
N ARG A 132 16.90 8.50 5.66
CA ARG A 132 17.90 9.23 6.46
C ARG A 132 18.14 8.62 7.85
N THR A 133 17.49 7.52 8.19
CA THR A 133 17.57 6.85 9.51
C THR A 133 17.19 7.77 10.68
N ILE A 134 16.36 8.80 10.42
CA ILE A 134 15.81 9.68 11.46
C ILE A 134 14.65 8.95 12.16
N LEU A 135 13.85 8.20 11.41
CA LEU A 135 12.78 7.37 11.95
C LEU A 135 12.93 5.91 11.53
N THR A 136 12.61 4.99 12.44
CA THR A 136 12.46 3.58 12.10
C THR A 136 11.18 3.38 11.27
N PRO A 137 11.22 2.59 10.18
CA PRO A 137 10.04 2.24 9.41
C PRO A 137 9.03 1.46 10.26
N VAL A 138 7.76 1.86 10.21
CA VAL A 138 6.66 1.19 10.92
C VAL A 138 5.50 0.95 9.94
N PRO A 139 5.13 -0.31 9.69
CA PRO A 139 3.97 -0.62 8.85
C PRO A 139 2.70 0.03 9.39
N GLY A 140 1.99 0.75 8.52
CA GLY A 140 0.71 1.36 8.89
C GLY A 140 0.79 2.63 9.76
N ARG A 141 1.98 3.23 9.94
CA ARG A 141 2.14 4.51 10.65
C ARG A 141 1.15 5.56 10.13
N THR A 142 0.39 6.16 11.04
CA THR A 142 -0.56 7.22 10.72
C THR A 142 0.14 8.57 10.54
N ALA A 143 -0.52 9.54 9.90
CA ALA A 143 0.04 10.88 9.72
C ALA A 143 0.28 11.60 11.05
N ASN A 144 -0.55 11.35 12.06
CA ASN A 144 -0.41 11.94 13.40
C ASN A 144 0.78 11.34 14.16
N GLU A 145 0.97 10.02 14.07
CA GLU A 145 2.14 9.34 14.66
C GLU A 145 3.42 9.79 13.96
N LEU A 146 3.41 9.89 12.62
CA LEU A 146 4.52 10.46 11.87
C LEU A 146 4.88 11.86 12.38
N ALA A 147 3.89 12.74 12.54
CA ALA A 147 4.13 14.10 13.00
C ALA A 147 4.63 14.15 14.45
N ALA A 148 4.12 13.28 15.32
CA ALA A 148 4.54 13.19 16.71
C ALA A 148 5.98 12.68 16.82
N ASP A 149 6.32 11.60 16.11
CA ASP A 149 7.65 11.00 16.14
C ASP A 149 8.69 11.91 15.47
N ALA A 150 8.40 12.40 14.25
CA ALA A 150 9.29 13.31 13.54
C ALA A 150 9.49 14.64 14.28
N GLY A 151 8.44 15.14 14.94
CA GLY A 151 8.53 16.36 15.74
C GLY A 151 9.38 16.20 17.02
N ARG A 152 9.60 14.98 17.52
CA ARG A 152 10.55 14.72 18.61
C ARG A 152 12.00 14.74 18.10
N GLU A 153 12.25 14.15 16.94
CA GLU A 153 13.58 14.09 16.33
C GLU A 153 14.01 15.43 15.70
N LEU A 154 13.05 16.19 15.17
CA LEU A 154 13.27 17.50 14.54
C LEU A 154 12.36 18.57 15.18
N PRO A 155 12.67 19.04 16.40
CA PRO A 155 11.79 19.96 17.14
C PRO A 155 11.52 21.29 16.43
N SER A 156 12.47 21.78 15.63
CA SER A 156 12.31 23.02 14.84
C SER A 156 11.20 22.92 13.81
N LEU A 157 10.93 21.71 13.29
CA LEU A 157 9.91 21.45 12.26
C LEU A 157 8.62 20.85 12.85
N ALA A 158 8.52 20.69 14.17
CA ALA A 158 7.39 20.02 14.83
C ALA A 158 6.02 20.65 14.49
N ALA A 159 5.96 21.98 14.35
CA ALA A 159 4.74 22.68 13.95
C ALA A 159 4.36 22.40 12.49
N GLU A 160 5.34 22.32 11.59
CA GLU A 160 5.13 22.01 10.17
C GLU A 160 4.68 20.55 9.97
N PHE A 161 5.25 19.62 10.73
CA PHE A 161 4.81 18.22 10.77
C PHE A 161 3.35 18.11 11.20
N ARG A 162 2.96 18.79 12.28
CA ARG A 162 1.57 18.80 12.77
C ARG A 162 0.63 19.36 11.73
N SER A 163 0.96 20.51 11.14
CA SER A 163 0.12 21.12 10.10
C SER A 163 0.00 20.23 8.86
N SER A 164 1.06 19.52 8.49
CA SER A 164 1.05 18.58 7.35
C SER A 164 0.16 17.35 7.62
N ALA A 165 0.18 16.83 8.86
CA ALA A 165 -0.71 15.75 9.26
C ALA A 165 -2.18 16.18 9.26
N GLU A 166 -2.49 17.38 9.77
CA GLU A 166 -3.83 17.97 9.72
C GLU A 166 -4.33 18.11 8.28
N ILE A 167 -3.51 18.69 7.37
CA ILE A 167 -3.84 18.81 5.95
C ILE A 167 -4.13 17.45 5.32
N PHE A 168 -3.30 16.44 5.61
CA PHE A 168 -3.50 15.11 5.08
C PHE A 168 -4.81 14.49 5.58
N ASN A 169 -5.11 14.64 6.87
CA ASN A 169 -6.32 14.09 7.47
C ASN A 169 -7.57 14.78 6.91
N ASP A 170 -7.55 16.11 6.78
CA ASP A 170 -8.62 16.89 6.16
C ASP A 170 -8.95 16.42 4.75
N VAL A 171 -7.92 16.13 3.95
CA VAL A 171 -8.07 15.72 2.55
C VAL A 171 -8.40 14.24 2.40
N SER A 172 -7.87 13.39 3.27
CA SER A 172 -8.06 11.93 3.17
C SER A 172 -9.33 11.44 3.87
N TYR A 173 -9.74 12.12 4.93
CA TYR A 173 -10.84 11.71 5.81
C TYR A 173 -11.86 12.83 6.07
N GLY A 174 -11.45 14.09 6.06
CA GLY A 174 -12.30 15.24 6.40
C GLY A 174 -13.17 15.79 5.27
N GLU A 175 -13.31 15.07 4.16
CA GLU A 175 -14.07 15.46 2.95
C GLU A 175 -13.68 16.83 2.34
N ARG A 176 -12.52 17.38 2.72
CA ARG A 176 -12.06 18.67 2.17
C ARG A 176 -11.34 18.44 0.83
N PRO A 177 -11.62 19.26 -0.20
CA PRO A 177 -10.85 19.20 -1.43
C PRO A 177 -9.40 19.59 -1.15
N GLY A 178 -8.45 18.82 -1.70
CA GLY A 178 -7.04 19.23 -1.71
C GLY A 178 -6.88 20.54 -2.49
N THR A 179 -5.99 21.42 -2.00
CA THR A 179 -5.67 22.68 -2.68
C THR A 179 -4.18 22.76 -2.98
N GLU A 180 -3.81 23.59 -3.96
CA GLU A 180 -2.41 23.89 -4.26
C GLU A 180 -1.68 24.44 -3.02
N LYS A 181 -2.31 25.34 -2.27
CA LYS A 181 -1.75 25.92 -1.05
C LYS A 181 -1.44 24.83 -0.01
N SER A 182 -2.34 23.88 0.15
CA SER A 182 -2.16 22.73 1.06
C SER A 182 -1.02 21.83 0.59
N TYR A 183 -0.91 21.57 -0.71
CA TYR A 183 0.20 20.81 -1.29
C TYR A 183 1.55 21.50 -1.06
N ARG A 184 1.65 22.81 -1.34
CA ARG A 184 2.89 23.59 -1.18
C ARG A 184 3.42 23.56 0.25
N LYS A 185 2.56 23.62 1.27
CA LYS A 185 2.99 23.50 2.67
C LYS A 185 3.72 22.18 2.98
N ILE A 186 3.24 21.07 2.43
CA ILE A 186 3.89 19.76 2.62
C ILE A 186 5.16 19.68 1.77
N ALA A 187 5.17 20.34 0.61
CA ALA A 187 6.37 20.41 -0.22
C ALA A 187 7.50 21.21 0.45
N GLU A 188 7.17 22.35 1.07
CA GLU A 188 8.09 23.18 1.86
C GLU A 188 8.68 22.40 3.03
N LEU A 189 7.85 21.65 3.78
CA LEU A 189 8.33 20.75 4.84
C LEU A 189 9.34 19.72 4.30
N ASP A 190 9.02 19.07 3.18
CA ASP A 190 9.91 18.08 2.56
C ASP A 190 11.27 18.71 2.17
N ASP A 191 11.24 19.93 1.62
CA ASP A 191 12.46 20.67 1.25
C ASP A 191 13.25 21.10 2.50
N HIS A 192 12.60 21.58 3.56
CA HIS A 192 13.26 21.90 4.84
C HIS A 192 13.95 20.68 5.46
N ILE A 193 13.33 19.49 5.38
CA ILE A 193 13.96 18.25 5.86
C ILE A 193 15.16 17.91 5.00
N ARG A 194 15.16 18.18 3.68
CA ARG A 194 16.31 17.92 2.80
C ARG A 194 17.49 18.81 3.15
N ASP A 195 17.23 20.08 3.37
CA ASP A 195 18.25 21.09 3.63
C ASP A 195 18.80 21.01 5.07
N ALA A 196 18.08 20.37 5.99
CA ALA A 196 18.58 20.11 7.34
C ALA A 196 19.82 19.19 7.30
N PRO A 197 20.93 19.54 7.98
CA PRO A 197 22.13 18.70 8.04
C PRO A 197 21.83 17.38 8.77
N VAL A 198 22.24 16.24 8.21
CA VAL A 198 22.22 14.94 8.90
C VAL A 198 23.30 15.00 9.98
N LEU A 199 22.91 15.04 11.25
CA LEU A 199 23.85 14.73 12.34
C LEU A 199 24.11 13.23 12.31
N VAL A 200 25.08 12.81 11.51
CA VAL A 200 25.62 11.45 11.57
C VAL A 200 26.32 11.35 12.93
N THR A 201 25.65 10.73 13.90
CA THR A 201 26.36 10.27 15.09
C THR A 201 27.35 9.22 14.62
N SER A 202 28.62 9.61 14.54
CA SER A 202 29.70 8.69 14.23
C SER A 202 29.83 7.80 15.45
N ALA A 203 29.20 6.64 15.43
CA ALA A 203 29.55 5.57 16.35
C ALA A 203 30.99 5.17 16.00
N ASP A 204 31.95 5.72 16.73
CA ASP A 204 33.34 5.31 16.71
C ASP A 204 33.39 3.81 17.03
N PRO A 205 33.80 2.93 16.10
CA PRO A 205 34.06 1.55 16.43
C PRO A 205 35.36 1.53 17.23
N GLY A 206 35.20 1.76 18.54
CA GLY A 206 36.24 1.59 19.54
C GLY A 206 36.93 0.24 19.32
N VAL A 207 38.18 0.35 18.90
CA VAL A 207 39.13 -0.72 18.66
C VAL A 207 39.14 -1.70 19.83
N ALA A 208 38.79 -2.96 19.56
CA ALA A 208 39.13 -4.10 20.41
C ALA A 208 39.93 -5.11 19.58
N THR A 209 41.21 -4.80 19.38
CA THR A 209 42.22 -5.80 18.99
C THR A 209 42.39 -6.78 20.16
N GLY A 210 42.01 -8.05 19.98
CA GLY A 210 42.24 -9.07 21.00
C GLY A 210 41.71 -10.46 20.65
N TRP A 211 42.49 -11.22 19.88
CA TRP A 211 42.63 -12.69 19.98
C TRP A 211 43.78 -13.09 19.04
N GLU A 212 45.01 -13.19 19.53
CA GLU A 212 45.68 -14.38 20.08
C GLU A 212 45.69 -15.63 19.18
N ALA A 213 46.92 -16.09 18.97
CA ALA A 213 47.36 -17.10 18.03
C ALA A 213 46.98 -18.52 18.45
N VAL A 214 46.48 -19.31 17.50
CA VAL A 214 46.32 -20.76 17.65
C VAL A 214 47.63 -21.42 17.21
N ARG A 215 48.22 -22.17 18.15
CA ARG A 215 49.33 -23.10 17.97
C ARG A 215 48.78 -24.47 17.61
#